data_AF-A0A846LLQ4-F1
#
_entry.id   AF-A0A846LLQ4-F1
#
_cell.length_a   1.000
_cell.length_b   1.000
_cell.length_c   1.000
_cell.angle_alpha   90.00
_cell.angle_beta   90.00
_cell.angle_gamma   90.00
#
_symmetry.space_group_name_H-M   'P 1'
#
loop_
_entity.id
_entity.type
_entity.pdbx_description
1 polymer ?
#
loop_
_entity_poly.entity_id
_entity_poly.type
_entity_poly.pdbx_seq_one_letter_code
_entity_poly.pdbx_strand_id
1 'polypeptide(L)' 'MALRPEPFGALVYHFGTRKLSFLKSKTLVRVVETLADHPTATAALLACEVPESQRPTYVKALADLARSQMIERRPEEPA' A
#
# COMPACT_ATOMS: atom_id res chain seq x y z
N MET A 1 7.09 -5.35 7.69
CA MET A 1 5.73 -5.13 8.27
C MET A 1 4.95 -6.43 8.29
N ALA A 2 3.84 -6.51 9.03
CA ALA A 2 2.88 -7.62 8.99
C ALA A 2 1.48 -7.11 8.60
N LEU A 3 0.76 -7.91 7.82
CA LEU A 3 -0.62 -7.68 7.40
C LEU A 3 -1.51 -8.76 8.00
N ARG A 4 -2.61 -8.35 8.64
CA ARG A 4 -3.67 -9.25 9.11
C ARG A 4 -4.95 -8.95 8.32
N PRO A 5 -5.41 -9.88 7.45
CA PRO A 5 -6.65 -9.71 6.71
C PRO A 5 -7.87 -9.60 7.62
N GLU A 6 -8.79 -8.72 7.26
CA GLU A 6 -10.05 -8.48 7.97
C GLU A 6 -11.20 -8.27 6.95
N PRO A 7 -12.49 -8.44 7.34
CA PRO A 7 -13.61 -8.29 6.41
C PRO A 7 -13.65 -6.94 5.67
N PHE A 8 -13.17 -5.87 6.32
CA PHE A 8 -13.10 -4.52 5.77
C PHE A 8 -11.81 -4.22 5.00
N GLY A 9 -10.80 -5.10 5.03
CA GLY A 9 -9.47 -4.85 4.46
C GLY A 9 -8.38 -5.51 5.28
N ALA A 10 -7.55 -4.73 5.99
CA ALA A 10 -6.51 -5.30 6.84
C ALA A 10 -6.06 -4.37 7.97
N LEU A 11 -5.50 -4.99 9.00
CA LEU A 11 -4.64 -4.35 10.00
C LEU A 11 -3.18 -4.46 9.55
N VAL A 12 -2.45 -3.35 9.55
CA VAL A 12 -1.03 -3.30 9.19
C VAL A 12 -0.21 -2.91 10.41
N TYR A 13 0.74 -3.77 10.77
CA TYR A 13 1.67 -3.51 11.86
C TYR A 13 3.09 -3.36 11.34
N HIS A 14 3.74 -2.25 11.66
CA HIS A 14 5.14 -2.04 11.34
C HIS A 14 6.02 -2.30 12.57
N PHE A 15 6.78 -3.41 12.57
CA PHE A 15 7.59 -3.83 13.72
C PHE A 15 8.66 -2.80 14.15
N GLY A 16 9.31 -2.13 13.19
CA GLY A 16 10.34 -1.13 13.50
C GLY A 16 9.81 0.10 14.25
N THR A 17 8.76 0.73 13.72
CA THR A 17 8.12 1.92 14.32
C THR A 17 7.06 1.60 15.38
N ARG A 18 6.68 0.32 15.54
CA ARG A 18 5.59 -0.17 16.40
C ARG A 18 4.23 0.48 16.11
N LYS A 19 4.03 0.97 14.88
CA LYS A 19 2.79 1.60 14.45
C LYS A 19 1.79 0.57 13.95
N LEU A 20 0.51 0.84 14.24
CA LEU A 20 -0.64 0.11 13.72
C LEU A 20 -1.45 1.04 12.81
N SER A 21 -1.85 0.56 11.64
CA SER A 21 -2.71 1.28 10.71
C SER A 21 -3.76 0.36 10.12
N PHE A 22 -4.85 0.95 9.61
CA PHE A 22 -5.97 0.22 9.02
C PHE A 22 -6.04 0.50 7.52
N LEU A 23 -6.04 -0.55 6.71
CA LEU A 23 -6.41 -0.47 5.30
C LEU A 23 -7.91 -0.76 5.21
N LYS A 24 -8.69 0.28 4.88
CA LYS A 24 -10.16 0.26 4.91
C LYS A 24 -10.82 -0.35 3.66
N SER A 25 -10.05 -1.01 2.81
CA SER A 25 -10.56 -1.69 1.61
C SER A 25 -9.66 -2.86 1.24
N LYS A 26 -10.26 -3.98 0.84
CA LYS A 26 -9.55 -5.15 0.30
C LYS A 26 -8.73 -4.81 -0.95
N THR A 27 -9.21 -3.87 -1.77
CA THR A 27 -8.46 -3.39 -2.94
C THR A 27 -7.19 -2.67 -2.52
N LEU A 28 -7.23 -1.85 -1.47
CA LEU A 28 -6.03 -1.18 -0.96
C LEU A 28 -5.03 -2.18 -0.39
N VAL A 29 -5.50 -3.26 0.24
CA VAL A 29 -4.64 -4.37 0.68
C VAL A 29 -3.91 -4.99 -0.51
N ARG A 30 -4.65 -5.39 -1.56
CA ARG A 30 -4.07 -5.98 -2.79
C ARG A 30 -3.04 -5.04 -3.44
N VAL A 31 -3.32 -3.74 -3.48
CA VAL A 31 -2.38 -2.74 -4.00
C VAL A 31 -1.09 -2.68 -3.17
N VAL A 32 -1.19 -2.70 -1.85
CA VAL A 32 -0.02 -2.66 -0.96
C VAL A 32 0.80 -3.95 -1.07
N GLU A 33 0.15 -5.11 -1.15
CA GLU A 33 0.79 -6.42 -1.30
C GLU A 33 1.57 -6.54 -2.62
N THR A 34 1.00 -6.03 -3.72
CA THR A 34 1.60 -6.09 -5.06
C THR A 34 2.52 -4.90 -5.38
N LEU A 35 2.66 -3.92 -4.49
CA LEU A 35 3.45 -2.71 -4.74
C LEU A 35 4.92 -3.02 -5.06
N ALA A 36 5.44 -4.12 -4.49
CA ALA A 36 6.80 -4.60 -4.74
C ALA A 36 6.98 -5.26 -6.12
N ASP A 37 5.89 -5.63 -6.79
CA ASP A 37 5.92 -6.30 -8.10
C ASP A 37 5.85 -5.31 -9.26
N HIS A 38 5.57 -4.04 -8.97
CA HIS A 38 5.35 -3.01 -9.97
C HIS A 38 6.38 -1.88 -9.89
N PRO A 39 6.75 -1.25 -11.02
CA PRO A 39 7.76 -0.19 -11.03
C PRO A 39 7.26 1.12 -10.40
N THR A 40 5.94 1.33 -10.37
CA THR A 40 5.33 2.55 -9.81
C THR A 40 4.04 2.21 -9.08
N ALA A 41 3.63 3.08 -8.15
CA ALA A 41 2.33 2.99 -7.49
C ALA A 41 1.19 3.01 -8.51
N THR A 42 1.27 3.84 -9.56
CA THR A 42 0.27 3.89 -10.63
C THR A 42 0.15 2.55 -11.38
N ALA A 43 1.28 1.88 -11.66
CA ALA A 43 1.27 0.57 -12.29
C ALA A 43 0.60 -0.49 -11.39
N ALA A 44 0.83 -0.44 -10.08
CA ALA A 44 0.12 -1.32 -9.14
C ALA A 44 -1.38 -1.05 -9.09
N LEU A 45 -1.81 0.22 -9.11
CA LEU A 45 -3.23 0.58 -9.18
C LEU A 45 -3.90 0.06 -10.46
N LEU A 46 -3.19 0.11 -11.59
CA LEU A 46 -3.66 -0.42 -12.87
C LEU A 46 -3.81 -1.96 -12.81
N ALA A 47 -2.79 -2.68 -12.34
CA ALA A 47 -2.85 -4.12 -12.17
C ALA A 47 -3.91 -4.58 -11.13
N CYS A 48 -4.23 -3.70 -10.18
CA CYS A 48 -5.30 -3.91 -9.23
C CYS A 48 -6.70 -3.50 -9.74
N GLU A 49 -6.81 -3.11 -11.01
CA GLU A 49 -8.06 -2.72 -11.67
C GLU A 49 -8.79 -1.57 -10.94
N VAL A 50 -8.02 -0.67 -10.32
CA VAL A 50 -8.58 0.49 -9.62
C VAL A 50 -9.16 1.47 -10.65
N PRO A 51 -10.46 1.81 -10.56
CA PRO A 51 -11.10 2.75 -11.48
C PRO A 51 -10.40 4.10 -11.48
N GLU A 52 -10.29 4.71 -12.65
CA GLU A 52 -9.55 5.97 -12.84
C GLU A 52 -10.03 7.08 -11.90
N SER A 53 -11.35 7.18 -11.73
CA SER A 53 -12.00 8.13 -10.82
C SER A 53 -11.62 7.95 -9.34
N GLN A 54 -11.18 6.75 -8.94
CA GLN A 54 -10.79 6.46 -7.56
C GLN A 54 -9.28 6.54 -7.33
N ARG A 55 -8.46 6.48 -8.39
CA ARG A 55 -6.99 6.48 -8.27
C ARG A 55 -6.43 7.61 -7.41
N PRO A 56 -6.90 8.88 -7.48
CA PRO A 56 -6.40 9.95 -6.61
C PRO A 56 -6.53 9.62 -5.12
N THR A 57 -7.62 8.97 -4.71
CA THR A 57 -7.85 8.54 -3.32
C THR A 57 -6.85 7.47 -2.89
N TYR A 58 -6.56 6.50 -3.77
CA TYR A 58 -5.57 5.46 -3.47
C TYR A 58 -4.14 6.03 -3.43
N VAL A 59 -3.79 6.94 -4.35
CA VAL A 59 -2.49 7.62 -4.34
C VAL A 59 -2.31 8.40 -3.03
N LYS A 60 -3.35 9.11 -2.58
CA LYS A 60 -3.33 9.78 -1.27
C LYS A 60 -3.13 8.79 -0.12
N ALA A 61 -3.87 7.68 -0.11
CA ALA A 61 -3.71 6.64 0.92
C ALA A 61 -2.29 6.06 0.95
N LEU A 62 -1.69 5.78 -0.21
CA LEU A 62 -0.31 5.32 -0.31
C LEU A 62 0.69 6.38 0.18
N ALA A 63 0.46 7.66 -0.14
CA ALA A 63 1.27 8.76 0.37
C ALA A 63 1.20 8.88 1.90
N ASP A 64 0.02 8.72 2.49
CA ASP A 64 -0.18 8.72 3.94
C ASP A 64 0.51 7.53 4.62
N LEU A 65 0.47 6.35 4.00
CA LEU A 65 1.21 5.17 4.46
C LEU A 65 2.73 5.40 4.39
N ALA A 66 3.23 6.01 3.32
CA ALA A 66 4.64 6.33 3.18
C ALA A 66 5.08 7.37 4.23
N ARG A 67 4.29 8.44 4.43
CA ARG A 67 4.55 9.46 5.45
C ARG A 67 4.55 8.91 6.86
N SER A 68 3.70 7.93 7.14
CA SER A 68 3.65 7.24 8.43
C SER A 68 4.71 6.14 8.58
N GLN A 69 5.55 5.91 7.57
CA GLN A 69 6.57 4.85 7.52
C GLN A 69 5.96 3.44 7.62
N MET A 70 4.75 3.25 7.09
CA MET A 70 4.12 1.95 6.97
C MET A 70 4.56 1.23 5.69
N ILE A 71 4.85 1.99 4.63
CA ILE A 71 5.48 1.53 3.40
C ILE A 71 6.69 2.42 3.09
N GLU A 72 7.61 1.93 2.27
CA GLU A 72 8.81 2.66 1.87
C GLU A 72 9.05 2.53 0.37
N ARG A 73 9.90 3.41 -0.17
CA ARG A 73 10.39 3.24 -1.53
C ARG A 73 11.27 2.00 -1.57
N ARG A 74 11.11 1.20 -2.63
CA ARG A 74 12.06 0.14 -2.92
C ARG A 74 13.44 0.76 -3.08
N PRO A 75 14.49 0.23 -2.42
CA PRO A 75 15.85 0.68 -2.69
C PRO A 75 16.13 0.48 -4.17
N GLU A 76 16.71 1.50 -4.81
CA GLU A 76 17.25 1.36 -6.16
C GLU A 76 18.45 0.41 -6.02
N GLU A 77 18.36 -0.77 -6.61
CA GLU A 77 19.49 -1.70 -6.64
C GLU A 77 20.64 -1.00 -7.37
N PRO A 78 21.82 -0.83 -6.77
CA PRO A 78 22.95 -0.21 -7.46
C PRO A 78 23.31 -1.12 -8.64
N ALA A 79 23.39 -0.51 -9.83
CA ALA A 79 23.75 -1.16 -11.09
C ALA A 79 25.15 -1.79 -11.05
#